data_AF-A0A0A0LTE3-F1
#
_entry.id   AF-A0A0A0LTE3-F1
#
_cell.length_a   1.000
_cell.length_b   1.000
_cell.length_c   1.000
_cell.angle_alpha   90.00
_cell.angle_beta   90.00
_cell.angle_gamma   90.00
#
_symmetry.space_group_name_H-M   'P 1'
#
loop_
_entity.id
_entity.type
_entity.pdbx_description
1 polymer ?
#
loop_
_entity_poly.entity_id
_entity_poly.type
_entity_poly.pdbx_seq_one_letter_code
_entity_poly.pdbx_strand_id
1 'polypeptide(L)'
;MLNITTQLTLKEITFFIPQDPQISNISIAVDRLEAFVLSHMILMPLQFSDLIRFPTGSIVPSGYHNRMIRIHNNGRGHFVVNNAVVNVPNVCSSSLGIKCHGVNKVINYGRATYGNLSNELF
;
A
#
# COMPACT_ATOMS: atom_id res chain seq x y z
N MET A 1 -1.41 -1.15 -18.74
CA MET A 1 0.07 -1.09 -18.63
C MET A 1 0.43 0.11 -17.79
N LEU A 2 1.37 -0.01 -16.84
CA LEU A 2 1.85 1.14 -16.05
C LEU A 2 2.61 2.10 -16.98
N ASN A 3 2.46 3.41 -16.79
CA ASN A 3 3.14 4.39 -17.63
C ASN A 3 4.67 4.39 -17.40
N ILE A 4 5.45 4.87 -18.38
CA ILE A 4 6.93 4.86 -18.33
C ILE A 4 7.48 5.69 -17.15
N THR A 5 6.81 6.78 -16.79
CA THR A 5 7.20 7.63 -15.65
C THR A 5 6.92 6.93 -14.31
N THR A 6 5.83 6.17 -14.18
CA THR A 6 5.58 5.29 -13.03
C THR A 6 6.60 4.17 -12.99
N GLN A 7 6.94 3.52 -14.12
CA GLN A 7 8.00 2.50 -14.14
C GLN A 7 9.35 3.02 -13.64
N LEU A 8 9.74 4.25 -13.98
CA LEU A 8 11.01 4.84 -13.54
C LEU A 8 11.04 5.19 -12.04
N THR A 9 9.88 5.53 -11.47
CA THR A 9 9.73 5.87 -10.02
C THR A 9 9.53 4.64 -9.12
N LEU A 10 9.11 3.49 -9.68
CA LEU A 10 8.88 2.25 -8.94
C LEU A 10 10.16 1.47 -8.58
N LYS A 11 11.35 2.01 -8.83
CA LYS A 11 12.62 1.36 -8.49
C LYS A 11 12.91 1.33 -6.99
N GLU A 12 12.32 2.23 -6.20
CA GLU A 12 12.56 2.35 -4.77
C GLU A 12 11.23 2.47 -4.03
N ILE A 13 10.63 1.32 -3.73
CA ILE A 13 9.28 1.25 -3.17
C ILE A 13 9.17 0.25 -2.03
N THR A 14 8.18 0.47 -1.18
CA THR A 14 7.61 -0.52 -0.28
C THR A 14 6.25 -0.89 -0.81
N PHE A 15 6.04 -2.16 -1.14
CA PHE A 15 4.75 -2.67 -1.64
C PHE A 15 4.04 -3.51 -0.58
N PHE A 16 2.81 -3.14 -0.24
CA PHE A 16 1.95 -3.88 0.66
C PHE A 16 1.04 -4.80 -0.15
N ILE A 17 1.34 -6.10 -0.16
CA ILE A 17 0.68 -7.09 -1.02
C ILE A 17 -0.47 -7.72 -0.24
N PRO A 18 -1.74 -7.50 -0.63
CA PRO A 18 -2.85 -8.24 -0.03
C PRO A 18 -2.73 -9.73 -0.33
N GLN A 19 -3.09 -10.58 0.63
CA GLN A 19 -3.09 -12.03 0.43
C GLN A 19 -4.06 -12.47 -0.68
N ASP A 20 -3.76 -13.60 -1.34
CA ASP A 20 -4.51 -14.11 -2.49
C ASP A 20 -6.04 -14.12 -2.31
N PRO A 21 -6.62 -14.57 -1.18
CA PRO A 21 -8.08 -14.59 -1.00
C PRO A 21 -8.71 -13.19 -0.99
N GLN A 22 -7.92 -12.17 -0.65
CA GLN A 22 -8.37 -10.77 -0.67
C GLN A 22 -8.35 -10.24 -2.10
N ILE A 23 -7.36 -10.60 -2.91
CA ILE A 23 -7.25 -10.17 -4.30
C ILE A 23 -8.25 -10.91 -5.19
N SER A 24 -8.43 -12.23 -4.98
CA SER A 24 -9.31 -13.07 -5.81
C SER A 24 -10.77 -12.66 -5.78
N ASN A 25 -11.20 -11.97 -4.72
CA ASN A 25 -12.58 -11.58 -4.50
C ASN A 25 -12.90 -10.15 -4.96
N ILE A 26 -11.93 -9.44 -5.55
CA ILE A 26 -12.09 -8.04 -5.95
C ILE A 26 -12.21 -7.95 -7.47
N SER A 27 -13.26 -7.27 -7.94
CA SER A 27 -13.36 -6.83 -9.32
C SER A 27 -12.70 -5.45 -9.45
N ILE A 28 -11.61 -5.38 -10.19
CA ILE A 28 -10.89 -4.12 -10.47
C ILE A 28 -11.07 -3.79 -11.94
N ALA A 29 -11.73 -2.67 -12.22
CA ALA A 29 -11.81 -2.16 -13.59
C ALA A 29 -10.41 -1.85 -14.13
N VAL A 30 -10.17 -2.14 -15.41
CA VAL A 30 -8.83 -2.06 -16.03
C VAL A 30 -8.22 -0.66 -15.91
N ASP A 31 -9.04 0.38 -16.05
CA ASP A 31 -8.68 1.79 -15.89
C ASP A 31 -8.35 2.18 -14.44
N ARG A 32 -8.73 1.36 -13.46
CA ARG A 32 -8.45 1.56 -12.03
C ARG A 32 -7.30 0.72 -11.51
N LEU A 33 -6.72 -0.17 -12.32
CA LEU A 33 -5.66 -1.07 -11.90
C LEU A 33 -4.39 -0.33 -11.44
N GLU A 34 -3.96 0.70 -12.17
CA GLU A 34 -2.80 1.51 -11.78
C GLU A 34 -3.04 2.21 -10.44
N ALA A 35 -4.22 2.80 -10.26
CA ALA A 35 -4.59 3.44 -9.00
C ALA A 35 -4.62 2.45 -7.83
N PHE A 36 -5.15 1.25 -8.06
CA PHE A 36 -5.16 0.18 -7.07
C PHE A 36 -3.73 -0.18 -6.63
N VAL A 37 -2.85 -0.49 -7.59
CA VAL A 37 -1.46 -0.89 -7.33
C VAL A 37 -0.68 0.22 -6.62
N LEU A 38 -0.73 1.45 -7.15
CA LEU A 38 -0.01 2.59 -6.58
C LEU A 38 -0.47 2.96 -5.17
N SER A 39 -1.77 2.76 -4.88
CA SER A 39 -2.31 2.98 -3.54
C SER A 39 -1.90 1.92 -2.52
N HIS A 40 -1.20 0.87 -2.94
CA HIS A 40 -0.62 -0.13 -2.04
C HIS A 40 0.88 0.06 -1.85
N MET A 41 1.44 1.20 -2.25
CA MET A 41 2.88 1.46 -2.22
C MET A 41 3.24 2.70 -1.41
N ILE A 42 4.42 2.70 -0.79
CA ILE A 42 5.16 3.90 -0.36
C ILE A 42 6.35 4.05 -1.31
N LEU A 43 6.63 5.28 -1.75
CA LEU A 43 7.78 5.60 -2.62
C LEU A 43 9.09 5.73 -1.82
N MET A 44 9.41 4.68 -1.07
CA MET A 44 10.64 4.54 -0.29
C MET A 44 10.86 3.05 -0.01
N PRO A 45 12.09 2.52 -0.07
CA PRO A 45 12.36 1.09 0.03
C PRO A 45 12.58 0.66 1.50
N LEU A 46 11.51 0.49 2.26
CA LEU A 46 11.54 0.26 3.70
C LEU A 46 11.51 -1.24 4.02
N GLN A 47 12.48 -1.73 4.79
CA GLN A 47 12.34 -3.03 5.43
C GLN A 47 11.37 -2.93 6.62
N PHE A 48 10.94 -4.07 7.14
CA PHE A 48 10.06 -4.05 8.31
C PHE A 48 10.72 -3.41 9.53
N SER A 49 12.04 -3.56 9.67
CA SER A 49 12.86 -2.89 10.70
C SER A 49 12.86 -1.37 10.59
N ASP A 50 12.62 -0.81 9.40
CA ASP A 50 12.44 0.62 9.18
C ASP A 50 11.00 1.03 9.48
N LEU A 51 10.03 0.24 9.00
CA LEU A 51 8.59 0.47 9.23
C LEU A 51 8.25 0.58 10.72
N ILE A 52 8.77 -0.32 11.56
CA ILE A 52 8.51 -0.30 13.01
C ILE A 52 9.13 0.89 13.76
N ARG A 53 9.90 1.75 13.08
CA ARG A 53 10.41 3.00 13.66
C ARG A 53 9.44 4.16 13.48
N PHE A 54 8.45 4.03 12.58
CA PHE A 54 7.41 5.03 12.45
C PHE A 54 6.58 5.11 13.74
N PRO A 55 6.43 6.29 14.33
CA PRO A 55 5.49 6.50 15.43
C PRO A 55 4.05 6.14 15.04
N THR A 56 3.26 5.67 16.00
CA THR A 56 1.82 5.52 15.80
C THR A 56 1.19 6.86 15.49
N GLY A 57 0.35 6.89 14.45
CA GLY A 57 -0.27 8.11 13.94
C GLY A 57 0.53 8.80 12.84
N SER A 58 1.72 8.30 12.46
CA SER A 58 2.44 8.77 11.28
C SER A 58 1.57 8.68 10.02
N ILE A 59 1.71 9.66 9.14
CA ILE A 59 1.01 9.74 7.87
C ILE A 59 2.06 9.91 6.78
N VAL A 60 2.07 9.01 5.79
CA VAL A 60 3.03 9.00 4.69
C VAL A 60 2.30 8.99 3.34
N PRO A 61 2.86 9.60 2.29
CA PRO A 61 2.25 9.54 0.96
C PRO A 61 2.30 8.12 0.42
N SER A 62 1.21 7.69 -0.22
CA SER A 62 1.24 6.50 -1.07
C SER A 62 1.83 6.82 -2.44
N GLY A 63 2.06 5.79 -3.27
CA GLY A 63 2.42 5.96 -4.67
C GLY A 63 1.30 6.56 -5.54
N TYR A 64 0.06 6.62 -5.04
CA TYR A 64 -1.05 7.26 -5.72
C TYR A 64 -1.31 8.67 -5.18
N HIS A 65 -1.54 9.61 -6.08
CA HIS A 65 -1.75 11.01 -5.71
C HIS A 65 -2.97 11.16 -4.77
N ASN A 66 -2.87 12.09 -3.81
CA ASN A 66 -3.90 12.37 -2.80
C ASN A 66 -4.33 11.18 -1.93
N ARG A 67 -3.51 10.12 -1.84
CA ARG A 67 -3.73 9.00 -0.92
C ARG A 67 -2.61 8.93 0.10
N MET A 68 -2.99 9.00 1.38
CA MET A 68 -2.08 9.02 2.52
C MET A 68 -2.25 7.75 3.36
N ILE A 69 -1.15 7.05 3.62
CA ILE A 69 -1.11 5.87 4.47
C ILE A 69 -0.88 6.32 5.91
N ARG A 70 -1.83 6.01 6.78
CA ARG A 70 -1.74 6.16 8.22
C ARG A 70 -1.13 4.90 8.83
N ILE A 71 -0.09 5.07 9.62
CA ILE A 71 0.63 4.00 10.29
C ILE A 71 0.15 3.90 11.74
N HIS A 72 -0.18 2.68 12.17
CA HIS A 72 -0.37 2.35 13.58
C HIS A 72 0.61 1.25 13.96
N ASN A 73 1.57 1.61 14.81
CA ASN A 73 2.59 0.71 15.33
C ASN A 73 2.30 0.44 16.81
N ASN A 74 1.54 -0.63 17.06
CA ASN A 74 1.09 -0.97 18.40
C ASN A 74 2.17 -1.75 19.21
N GLY A 75 3.41 -1.79 18.71
CA GLY A 75 4.50 -2.60 19.29
C GLY A 75 4.31 -4.10 19.07
N ARG A 76 5.25 -4.91 19.58
CA ARG A 76 5.24 -6.39 19.49
C ARG A 76 4.97 -6.95 18.08
N GLY A 77 5.40 -6.24 17.03
CA GLY A 77 5.17 -6.64 15.64
C GLY A 77 3.75 -6.39 15.11
N HIS A 78 2.84 -5.82 15.91
CA HIS A 78 1.51 -5.44 15.45
C HIS A 78 1.58 -4.08 14.73
N PHE A 79 1.78 -4.14 13.42
CA PHE A 79 1.92 -2.99 12.54
C PHE A 79 0.76 -2.93 11.54
N VAL A 80 0.07 -1.79 11.48
CA VAL A 80 -1.11 -1.59 10.63
C VAL A 80 -0.89 -0.40 9.70
N VAL A 81 -1.24 -0.58 8.44
CA VAL A 81 -1.30 0.46 7.40
C VAL A 81 -2.75 0.72 7.04
N ASN A 82 -3.26 1.90 7.40
CA ASN A 82 -4.68 2.26 7.47
C ASN A 82 -5.48 1.22 8.28
N ASN A 83 -6.11 0.28 7.58
CA ASN A 83 -6.89 -0.81 8.13
C ASN A 83 -6.13 -2.15 8.11
N ALA A 84 -5.12 -2.30 7.26
CA ALA A 84 -4.49 -3.58 6.91
C ALA A 84 -3.31 -3.92 7.81
N VAL A 85 -3.29 -5.12 8.38
CA VAL A 85 -2.21 -5.58 9.25
C VAL A 85 -1.10 -6.15 8.37
N VAL A 86 0.13 -5.69 8.58
CA VAL A 86 1.33 -6.32 8.01
C VAL A 86 1.59 -7.60 8.79
N ASN A 87 1.23 -8.74 8.19
CA ASN A 87 1.31 -10.06 8.83
C ASN A 87 2.41 -10.96 8.24
N VAL A 88 2.95 -10.61 7.08
CA VAL A 88 4.10 -11.30 6.48
C VAL A 88 5.16 -10.25 6.12
N PRO A 89 6.09 -9.91 7.02
CA PRO A 89 7.11 -8.90 6.74
C PRO A 89 8.19 -9.44 5.79
N ASN A 90 8.80 -8.55 4.99
CA ASN A 90 10.00 -8.84 4.18
C ASN A 90 9.80 -10.03 3.20
N VAL A 91 8.69 -10.05 2.47
CA VAL A 91 8.36 -11.10 1.49
C VAL A 91 9.36 -11.12 0.34
N CYS A 92 9.76 -9.94 -0.14
CA CYS A 92 10.70 -9.81 -1.24
C CYS A 92 12.13 -9.98 -0.71
N SER A 93 12.91 -10.85 -1.35
CA SER A 93 14.33 -11.10 -1.04
C SER A 93 15.29 -10.08 -1.67
N SER A 94 14.80 -9.12 -2.46
CA SER A 94 15.65 -8.16 -3.16
C SER A 94 16.45 -7.29 -2.18
N SER A 95 17.77 -7.30 -2.34
CA SER A 95 18.67 -6.43 -1.58
C SER A 95 18.47 -4.95 -1.95
N LEU A 96 18.15 -4.66 -3.21
CA LEU A 96 18.00 -3.30 -3.75
C LEU A 96 16.59 -2.99 -4.23
N GLY A 97 16.14 -1.75 -4.00
CA GLY A 97 14.92 -1.22 -4.59
C GLY A 97 13.63 -1.71 -3.93
N ILE A 98 12.98 -2.72 -4.48
CA ILE A 98 11.64 -3.13 -4.06
C ILE A 98 11.69 -3.88 -2.72
N LYS A 99 11.03 -3.32 -1.71
CA LYS A 99 10.67 -4.01 -0.48
C LYS A 99 9.20 -4.36 -0.54
N CYS A 100 8.82 -5.51 -0.01
CA CYS A 100 7.41 -5.87 0.03
C CYS A 100 7.04 -6.63 1.30
N HIS A 101 5.79 -6.43 1.71
CA HIS A 101 5.21 -6.98 2.93
C HIS A 101 3.81 -7.48 2.62
N GLY A 102 3.49 -8.70 3.03
CA GLY A 102 2.14 -9.22 2.98
C GLY A 102 1.25 -8.52 4.00
N VAL A 103 0.06 -8.15 3.56
CA VAL A 103 -1.00 -7.59 4.41
C VAL A 103 -2.26 -8.46 4.34
N ASN A 104 -2.99 -8.54 5.46
CA ASN A 104 -4.14 -9.42 5.57
C ASN A 104 -5.41 -8.95 4.82
N LYS A 105 -5.40 -7.74 4.26
CA LYS A 105 -6.52 -7.16 3.48
C LYS A 105 -6.05 -5.99 2.63
N VAL A 106 -6.90 -5.59 1.70
CA VAL A 106 -6.70 -4.39 0.87
C VAL A 106 -6.67 -3.13 1.73
N ILE A 107 -5.72 -2.24 1.42
CA ILE A 107 -5.59 -0.93 2.05
C ILE A 107 -6.80 -0.06 1.68
N ASN A 108 -7.54 0.36 2.69
CA ASN A 108 -8.70 1.22 2.59
C ASN A 108 -8.33 2.61 3.10
N TYR A 109 -8.66 3.65 2.33
CA TYR A 109 -8.37 5.05 2.66
C TYR A 109 -9.56 5.79 3.28
N GLY A 110 -10.66 5.09 3.58
CA GLY A 110 -11.90 5.67 4.09
C GLY A 110 -12.55 6.63 3.08
N ARG A 111 -13.46 7.49 3.57
CA ARG A 111 -14.14 8.55 2.79
C ARG A 111 -13.27 9.81 2.56
N ALA A 112 -11.94 9.70 2.65
CA ALA A 112 -11.05 10.81 2.32
C ALA A 112 -11.04 11.04 0.79
N THR A 113 -11.91 11.95 0.36
CA THR A 113 -11.98 12.62 -0.95
C THR A 113 -11.90 11.72 -2.19
N TYR A 114 -12.95 10.95 -2.41
CA TYR A 114 -13.50 10.91 -3.76
C TYR A 114 -14.03 12.33 -4.05
N GLY A 115 -13.28 13.13 -4.81
CA GLY A 115 -13.94 14.18 -5.57
C GLY A 115 -14.94 13.47 -6.49
N ASN A 116 -16.23 13.53 -6.13
CA ASN A 116 -17.38 13.01 -6.89
C ASN A 116 -17.19 11.65 -7.60
N LEU A 117 -17.32 10.55 -6.87
CA LEU A 117 -17.73 9.26 -7.46
C LEU A 117 -18.88 8.61 -6.70
N SER A 118 -19.64 9.38 -5.90
CA SER A 118 -20.85 8.90 -5.22
C SER A 118 -22.03 8.64 -6.17
N ASN A 119 -21.79 8.33 -7.44
CA ASN A 119 -22.85 7.96 -8.38
C ASN A 119 -22.53 6.77 -9.29
N GLU A 120 -21.43 6.01 -9.11
CA GLU A 120 -21.32 4.70 -9.77
C GLU A 120 -20.61 3.66 -8.90
N LEU A 121 -21.45 2.74 -8.40
CA LEU A 121 -21.22 1.31 -8.20
C LEU A 121 -20.26 0.84 -7.09
N PHE A 122 -20.86 0.01 -6.22
CA PHE A 122 -20.36 -0.82 -5.10
C PHE A 122 -20.25 -0.12 -3.73
#